data_AF-A0A7V8BJA9-F1
#
_entry.id   AF-A0A7V8BJA9-F1
#
_cell.length_a   1.000
_cell.length_b   1.000
_cell.length_c   1.000
_cell.angle_alpha   90.00
_cell.angle_beta   90.00
_cell.angle_gamma   90.00
#
_symmetry.space_group_name_H-M   'P 1'
#
loop_
_entity.id
_entity.type
_entity.pdbx_description
1 polymer ?
#
loop_
_entity_poly.entity_id
_entity_poly.type
_entity_poly.pdbx_seq_one_letter_code
_entity_poly.pdbx_strand_id
1 'polypeptide(L)'
;METTPTLRRSGPRALPWLATLATVALLAAARPAAAVDGCQLLLCLAAPSWRQIPQCVPTVVQALRDLSRGKPFPTCNMGGSSATSGNTWASAPGFCPPQYTLVSETESTPIYQCAYTGAISVSVDGALFSRTWWNMAGDSVTEFAPAAKAALETWDTRFDDDYAAWFSSLPPPPVEPIGGGL
;
A
#
# COMPACT_ATOMS: atom_id res chain seq x y z
N MET A 1 16.13 -87.47 24.32
CA MET A 1 16.82 -86.33 23.66
C MET A 1 15.93 -85.85 22.53
N GLU A 2 16.04 -84.57 22.18
CA GLU A 2 15.26 -83.81 21.18
C GLU A 2 14.14 -82.94 21.78
N THR A 3 14.57 -81.72 22.10
CA THR A 3 13.83 -80.49 22.42
C THR A 3 12.99 -80.01 21.24
N THR A 4 11.77 -79.52 21.47
CA THR A 4 11.04 -78.66 20.50
C THR A 4 10.18 -77.62 21.24
N PRO A 5 10.13 -76.36 20.78
CA PRO A 5 9.90 -75.19 21.62
C PRO A 5 8.43 -74.73 21.67
N THR A 6 8.08 -74.11 22.78
CA THR A 6 6.82 -73.39 22.99
C THR A 6 6.82 -72.06 22.22
N LEU A 7 5.99 -71.95 21.18
CA LEU A 7 5.80 -70.69 20.45
C LEU A 7 4.79 -69.81 21.20
N ARG A 8 5.28 -68.74 21.85
CA ARG A 8 4.47 -67.73 22.53
C ARG A 8 3.92 -66.75 21.48
N ARG A 9 2.62 -66.80 21.20
CA ARG A 9 1.94 -65.88 20.29
C ARG A 9 1.71 -64.52 20.98
N SER A 10 2.61 -63.58 20.75
CA SER A 10 2.47 -62.16 21.13
C SER A 10 1.59 -61.44 20.10
N GLY A 11 0.35 -61.12 20.47
CA GLY A 11 -0.47 -60.20 19.71
C GLY A 11 -0.11 -58.75 20.04
N PRO A 12 0.25 -57.89 19.07
CA PRO A 12 0.40 -56.48 19.34
C PRO A 12 -0.99 -55.82 19.41
N ARG A 13 -1.37 -55.42 20.61
CA ARG A 13 -2.44 -54.46 20.85
C ARG A 13 -1.93 -53.05 20.56
N ALA A 14 -2.73 -52.32 19.79
CA ALA A 14 -2.93 -50.87 19.81
C ALA A 14 -1.74 -49.97 19.42
N LEU A 15 -1.88 -49.31 18.27
CA LEU A 15 -1.18 -48.05 17.97
C LEU A 15 -2.18 -46.98 17.50
N PRO A 16 -2.99 -46.37 18.39
CA PRO A 16 -3.85 -45.23 18.04
C PRO A 16 -3.06 -43.90 17.91
N TRP A 17 -1.74 -43.91 18.14
CA TRP A 17 -0.92 -42.71 18.30
C TRP A 17 -0.49 -42.04 16.99
N LEU A 18 -0.70 -42.68 15.83
CA LEU A 18 -0.33 -42.10 14.53
C LEU A 18 -1.37 -41.12 13.98
N ALA A 19 -2.62 -41.20 14.43
CA ALA A 19 -3.69 -40.32 13.92
C ALA A 19 -3.67 -38.91 14.53
N THR A 20 -3.10 -38.74 15.72
CA THR A 20 -3.07 -37.45 16.45
C THR A 20 -1.95 -36.51 16.02
N LEU A 21 -0.86 -37.03 15.42
CA LEU A 21 0.25 -36.18 14.96
C LEU A 21 -0.04 -35.46 13.64
N ALA A 22 -0.90 -36.01 12.79
CA ALA A 22 -1.22 -35.42 11.48
C ALA A 22 -2.10 -34.16 11.59
N THR A 23 -2.97 -34.07 12.60
CA THR A 23 -3.88 -32.92 12.78
C THR A 23 -3.21 -31.68 13.37
N VAL A 24 -2.15 -31.83 14.18
CA VAL A 24 -1.44 -30.69 14.78
C VAL A 24 -0.59 -29.93 13.74
N ALA A 25 -0.03 -30.64 12.75
CA ALA A 25 0.80 -30.02 11.71
C ALA A 25 0.02 -29.06 10.79
N LEU A 26 -1.28 -29.31 10.57
CA LEU A 26 -2.13 -28.47 9.71
C LEU A 26 -2.53 -27.13 10.37
N LEU A 27 -2.58 -27.07 11.71
CA LEU A 27 -2.89 -25.84 12.44
C LEU A 27 -1.69 -24.89 12.56
N ALA A 28 -0.47 -25.41 12.51
CA ALA A 28 0.76 -24.61 12.55
C ALA A 28 1.10 -23.94 11.20
N ALA A 29 0.51 -24.42 10.10
CA ALA A 29 0.67 -23.84 8.76
C ALA A 29 -0.31 -22.68 8.48
N ALA A 30 -1.32 -22.48 9.35
CA ALA A 30 -2.18 -21.32 9.28
C ALA A 30 -1.39 -20.10 9.72
N ARG A 31 -0.75 -19.42 8.76
CA ARG A 31 -0.28 -18.04 8.97
C ARG A 31 -1.47 -17.26 9.51
N PRO A 32 -1.34 -16.53 10.64
CA PRO A 32 -2.43 -15.70 11.11
C PRO A 32 -2.87 -14.84 9.93
N ALA A 33 -4.18 -14.63 9.77
CA ALA A 33 -4.65 -13.61 8.86
C ALA A 33 -4.00 -12.30 9.31
N ALA A 34 -2.93 -11.90 8.62
CA ALA A 34 -2.20 -10.68 8.92
C ALA A 34 -3.13 -9.55 8.52
N ALA A 35 -4.03 -9.16 9.43
CA ALA A 35 -4.58 -7.82 9.39
C ALA A 35 -3.37 -6.89 9.46
N VAL A 36 -3.25 -6.01 8.48
CA VAL A 36 -2.23 -4.97 8.50
C VAL A 36 -2.39 -4.20 9.81
N ASP A 37 -1.32 -4.11 10.61
CA ASP A 37 -1.32 -3.24 11.77
C ASP A 37 -1.43 -1.79 11.26
N GLY A 38 -2.58 -1.16 11.50
CA GLY A 38 -2.84 0.20 11.05
C GLY A 38 -1.86 1.22 11.61
N CYS A 39 -1.32 0.99 12.81
CA CYS A 39 -0.31 1.87 13.40
C CYS A 39 1.03 1.70 12.72
N GLN A 40 1.42 0.46 12.43
CA GLN A 40 2.63 0.24 11.64
C GLN A 40 2.50 0.77 10.22
N LEU A 41 1.34 0.60 9.57
CA LEU A 41 1.08 1.16 8.25
C LEU A 41 1.22 2.68 8.25
N LEU A 42 0.60 3.37 9.22
CA LEU A 42 0.70 4.82 9.37
C LEU A 42 2.17 5.26 9.47
N LEU A 43 2.95 4.64 10.35
CA LEU A 43 4.37 4.96 10.53
C LEU A 43 5.18 4.69 9.25
N CYS A 44 4.89 3.59 8.56
CA CYS A 44 5.56 3.24 7.32
C CYS A 44 5.24 4.20 6.18
N LEU A 45 3.99 4.67 6.07
CA LEU A 45 3.61 5.66 5.05
C LEU A 45 4.14 7.06 5.35
N ALA A 46 4.47 7.35 6.62
CA ALA A 46 5.20 8.55 7.01
C ALA A 46 6.72 8.43 6.78
N ALA A 47 7.26 7.25 6.50
CA ALA A 47 8.68 7.08 6.30
C ALA A 47 9.11 7.68 4.94
N PRO A 48 10.27 8.38 4.87
CA PRO A 48 10.71 9.09 3.68
C PRO A 48 10.84 8.22 2.43
N SER A 49 11.23 6.95 2.62
CA SER A 49 11.43 5.97 1.55
C SER A 49 11.01 4.57 2.01
N TRP A 50 9.72 4.37 2.28
CA TRP A 50 9.19 3.11 2.85
C TRP A 50 9.57 1.85 2.05
N ARG A 51 9.77 1.98 0.73
CA ARG A 51 10.22 0.89 -0.16
C ARG A 51 11.64 0.40 0.15
N GLN A 52 12.46 1.23 0.79
CA GLN A 52 13.83 0.91 1.19
C GLN A 52 13.90 0.36 2.62
N ILE A 53 12.76 0.28 3.31
CA ILE A 53 12.67 -0.13 4.72
C ILE A 53 12.06 -1.54 4.79
N PRO A 54 12.85 -2.60 5.11
CA PRO A 54 12.39 -3.99 5.01
C PRO A 54 11.14 -4.31 5.83
N GLN A 55 10.97 -3.70 7.00
CA GLN A 55 9.79 -3.85 7.85
C GLN A 55 8.54 -3.13 7.32
N CYS A 56 8.68 -2.21 6.36
CA CYS A 56 7.58 -1.43 5.80
C CYS A 56 7.07 -1.99 4.48
N VAL A 57 7.95 -2.55 3.65
CA VAL A 57 7.58 -3.15 2.36
C VAL A 57 6.40 -4.12 2.45
N PRO A 58 6.43 -5.18 3.30
CA PRO A 58 5.33 -6.13 3.34
C PRO A 58 4.03 -5.50 3.85
N THR A 59 4.12 -4.61 4.85
CA THR A 59 2.98 -3.92 5.47
C THR A 59 2.25 -3.03 4.46
N VAL A 60 2.98 -2.16 3.76
CA VAL A 60 2.41 -1.22 2.78
C VAL A 60 1.87 -1.99 1.57
N VAL A 61 2.64 -2.91 1.00
CA VAL A 61 2.21 -3.71 -0.16
C VAL A 61 0.94 -4.52 0.17
N GLN A 62 0.85 -5.09 1.37
CA GLN A 62 -0.34 -5.80 1.78
C GLN A 62 -1.54 -4.86 1.97
N ALA A 63 -1.36 -3.68 2.54
CA ALA A 63 -2.43 -2.68 2.65
C ALA A 63 -2.95 -2.25 1.27
N LEU A 64 -2.07 -1.98 0.31
CA LEU A 64 -2.45 -1.62 -1.06
C LEU A 64 -3.21 -2.76 -1.76
N ARG A 65 -2.75 -4.01 -1.59
CA ARG A 65 -3.46 -5.20 -2.10
C ARG A 65 -4.84 -5.37 -1.45
N ASP A 66 -4.96 -5.06 -0.16
CA ASP A 66 -6.22 -5.17 0.55
C ASP A 66 -7.20 -4.11 0.04
N LEU A 67 -6.75 -2.87 -0.14
CA LEU A 67 -7.53 -1.80 -0.77
C LEU A 67 -7.94 -2.14 -2.20
N SER A 68 -7.05 -2.73 -2.99
CA SER A 68 -7.37 -3.18 -4.36
C SER A 68 -8.41 -4.31 -4.40
N ARG A 69 -8.71 -4.93 -3.25
CA ARG A 69 -9.75 -5.94 -3.08
C ARG A 69 -11.00 -5.40 -2.39
N GLY A 70 -11.08 -4.07 -2.18
CA GLY A 70 -12.18 -3.42 -1.50
C GLY A 70 -12.26 -3.70 0.00
N LYS A 71 -11.17 -4.17 0.63
CA LYS A 71 -11.13 -4.34 2.08
C LYS A 71 -11.10 -2.97 2.77
N PRO A 72 -11.66 -2.87 3.99
CA PRO A 72 -11.62 -1.64 4.76
C PRO A 72 -10.18 -1.22 5.06
N PHE A 73 -9.93 0.08 5.10
CA PHE A 73 -8.64 0.64 5.48
C PHE A 73 -8.36 0.37 6.98
N PRO A 74 -7.17 -0.10 7.37
CA PRO A 74 -6.86 -0.41 8.76
C PRO A 74 -6.78 0.87 9.59
N THR A 75 -7.28 0.82 10.83
CA THR A 75 -7.26 1.96 11.75
C THR A 75 -6.11 1.84 12.74
N CYS A 76 -5.54 2.97 13.16
CA CYS A 76 -4.56 3.04 14.24
C CYS A 76 -5.17 3.73 15.46
N ASN A 77 -5.42 2.99 16.54
CA ASN A 77 -5.98 3.56 17.77
C ASN A 77 -4.93 4.29 18.61
N MET A 78 -3.64 3.95 18.47
CA MET A 78 -2.54 4.59 19.21
C MET A 78 -2.10 5.93 18.61
N GLY A 79 -2.40 6.19 17.34
CA GLY A 79 -2.02 7.45 16.66
C GLY A 79 -2.75 8.67 17.20
N GLY A 80 -3.92 8.46 17.83
CA GLY A 80 -4.71 9.52 18.44
C GLY A 80 -4.97 10.69 17.49
N SER A 81 -5.04 11.90 18.04
CA SER A 81 -5.20 13.13 17.25
C SER A 81 -3.90 13.63 16.62
N SER A 82 -2.74 13.14 17.05
CA SER A 82 -1.43 13.63 16.60
C SER A 82 -1.00 13.01 15.28
N ALA A 83 -1.42 11.79 14.96
CA ALA A 83 -1.20 11.21 13.64
C ALA A 83 -2.37 10.34 13.18
N THR A 84 -2.83 10.59 11.96
CA THR A 84 -3.95 9.86 11.35
C THR A 84 -3.61 9.43 9.93
N SER A 85 -4.27 8.37 9.47
CA SER A 85 -4.17 7.96 8.06
C SER A 85 -5.53 7.52 7.53
N GLY A 86 -5.75 7.70 6.23
CA GLY A 86 -6.99 7.32 5.57
C GLY A 86 -6.85 7.22 4.06
N ASN A 87 -7.64 6.32 3.47
CA ASN A 87 -7.71 6.15 2.02
C ASN A 87 -8.86 6.94 1.39
N THR A 88 -8.57 7.65 0.31
CA THR A 88 -9.55 8.37 -0.51
C THR A 88 -9.43 7.90 -1.96
N TRP A 89 -10.57 7.66 -2.62
CA TRP A 89 -10.59 7.29 -4.04
C TRP A 89 -10.21 8.47 -4.93
N ALA A 90 -9.35 8.21 -5.91
CA ALA A 90 -8.91 9.21 -6.88
C ALA A 90 -10.00 9.52 -7.90
N SER A 91 -10.07 10.77 -8.32
CA SER A 91 -11.02 11.22 -9.35
C SER A 91 -10.40 12.36 -10.13
N ALA A 92 -10.25 12.20 -11.44
CA ALA A 92 -9.75 13.27 -12.30
C ALA A 92 -10.91 14.18 -12.75
N PRO A 93 -10.68 15.50 -12.90
CA PRO A 93 -9.43 16.22 -12.61
C PRO A 93 -9.30 16.67 -11.13
N GLY A 94 -10.27 16.37 -10.26
CA GLY A 94 -10.33 16.93 -8.90
C GLY A 94 -9.30 16.39 -7.91
N PHE A 95 -9.39 15.10 -7.57
CA PHE A 95 -8.46 14.41 -6.67
C PHE A 95 -7.53 13.48 -7.47
N CYS A 96 -6.67 14.09 -8.28
CA CYS A 96 -5.61 13.42 -9.04
C CYS A 96 -4.45 14.41 -9.27
N PRO A 97 -3.18 14.01 -9.14
CA PRO A 97 -2.08 14.88 -9.50
C PRO A 97 -2.07 15.13 -11.02
N PRO A 98 -1.77 16.36 -11.46
CA PRO A 98 -1.87 16.71 -12.88
C PRO A 98 -0.93 15.89 -13.76
N GLN A 99 0.27 15.54 -13.26
CA GLN A 99 1.22 14.68 -13.96
C GLN A 99 0.76 13.24 -14.17
N TYR A 100 -0.31 12.81 -13.48
CA TYR A 100 -0.91 11.48 -13.61
C TYR A 100 -2.35 11.54 -14.13
N THR A 101 -2.78 12.70 -14.63
CA THR A 101 -4.09 12.87 -15.25
C THR A 101 -4.00 12.54 -16.73
N LEU A 102 -4.73 11.51 -17.15
CA LEU A 102 -4.83 11.09 -18.55
C LEU A 102 -6.03 11.77 -19.19
N VAL A 103 -5.82 12.36 -20.36
CA VAL A 103 -6.87 12.99 -21.16
C VAL A 103 -7.08 12.17 -22.42
N SER A 104 -8.31 11.73 -22.64
CA SER A 104 -8.73 11.08 -23.89
C SER A 104 -9.69 12.01 -24.62
N GLU A 105 -9.30 12.44 -25.82
CA GLU A 105 -10.16 13.24 -26.69
C GLU A 105 -11.27 12.34 -27.24
N THR A 106 -12.53 12.76 -27.06
CA THR A 106 -13.69 12.14 -27.73
C THR A 106 -14.39 13.18 -28.58
N GLU A 107 -15.31 12.74 -29.44
CA GLU A 107 -16.01 13.64 -30.38
C GLU A 107 -16.84 14.73 -29.70
N SER A 108 -17.21 14.56 -28.42
CA SER A 108 -18.11 15.48 -27.71
C SER A 108 -17.49 16.14 -26.47
N THR A 109 -16.68 15.43 -25.67
CA THR A 109 -15.95 16.01 -24.53
C THR A 109 -14.66 15.25 -24.20
N PRO A 110 -13.61 15.93 -23.68
CA PRO A 110 -12.44 15.24 -23.15
C PRO A 110 -12.82 14.41 -21.92
N ILE A 111 -12.36 13.17 -21.88
CA ILE A 111 -12.49 12.29 -20.70
C ILE A 111 -11.21 12.38 -19.89
N TYR A 112 -11.35 12.71 -18.61
CA TYR A 112 -10.26 12.74 -17.65
C TYR A 112 -10.24 11.46 -16.82
N GLN A 113 -9.09 10.81 -16.75
CA GLN A 113 -8.87 9.63 -15.91
C GLN A 113 -7.63 9.84 -15.06
N CYS A 114 -7.63 9.28 -13.84
CA CYS A 114 -6.43 9.27 -13.01
C CYS A 114 -5.69 7.95 -13.22
N ALA A 115 -4.37 7.99 -13.41
CA ALA A 115 -3.55 6.78 -13.49
C ALA A 115 -3.52 6.01 -12.14
N TYR A 116 -3.86 6.70 -11.04
CA TYR A 116 -4.02 6.13 -9.72
C TYR A 116 -5.49 5.91 -9.36
N THR A 117 -5.76 4.85 -8.61
CA THR A 117 -7.11 4.47 -8.18
C THR A 117 -7.49 5.17 -6.87
N GLY A 118 -6.52 5.42 -6.00
CA GLY A 118 -6.73 6.09 -4.73
C GLY A 118 -5.45 6.67 -4.16
N ALA A 119 -5.58 7.32 -3.00
CA ALA A 119 -4.47 7.84 -2.24
C ALA A 119 -4.67 7.60 -0.76
N ILE A 120 -3.64 7.12 -0.09
CA ILE A 120 -3.59 7.07 1.37
C ILE A 120 -2.92 8.34 1.85
N SER A 121 -3.63 9.18 2.58
CA SER A 121 -3.07 10.38 3.20
C SER A 121 -2.69 10.08 4.64
N VAL A 122 -1.49 10.53 5.04
CA VAL A 122 -1.05 10.58 6.44
C VAL A 122 -1.02 12.04 6.86
N SER A 123 -1.65 12.35 7.99
CA SER A 123 -1.64 13.68 8.58
C SER A 123 -1.01 13.64 9.96
N VAL A 124 -0.19 14.64 10.28
CA VAL A 124 0.46 14.84 11.58
C VAL A 124 0.00 16.19 12.12
N ASP A 125 -0.50 16.22 13.35
CA ASP A 125 -1.07 17.42 14.00
C ASP A 125 -2.12 18.14 13.14
N GLY A 126 -2.93 17.36 12.42
CA GLY A 126 -3.98 17.85 11.53
C GLY A 126 -3.50 18.37 10.16
N ALA A 127 -2.19 18.46 9.94
CA ALA A 127 -1.61 18.87 8.65
C ALA A 127 -1.23 17.64 7.80
N LEU A 128 -1.39 17.73 6.48
CA LEU A 128 -0.94 16.68 5.57
C LEU A 128 0.58 16.51 5.69
N PHE A 129 1.03 15.28 5.92
CA PHE A 129 2.44 14.92 5.98
C PHE A 129 2.89 14.24 4.69
N SER A 130 2.21 13.15 4.32
CA SER A 130 2.47 12.42 3.08
C SER A 130 1.17 11.91 2.45
N ARG A 131 1.22 11.63 1.16
CA ARG A 131 0.14 11.02 0.40
C ARG A 131 0.70 9.98 -0.55
N THR A 132 0.37 8.72 -0.30
CA THR A 132 0.77 7.60 -1.18
C THR A 132 -0.36 7.29 -2.15
N TRP A 133 -0.18 7.68 -3.41
CA TRP A 133 -1.04 7.35 -4.54
C TRP A 133 -0.82 5.91 -4.94
N TRP A 134 -1.89 5.16 -5.22
CA TRP A 134 -1.82 3.72 -5.52
C TRP A 134 -2.83 3.32 -6.58
N ASN A 135 -2.54 2.24 -7.32
CA ASN A 135 -3.47 1.70 -8.30
C ASN A 135 -3.65 0.19 -8.18
N MET A 136 -4.65 -0.34 -8.89
CA MET A 136 -4.99 -1.76 -8.91
C MET A 136 -3.89 -2.65 -9.51
N ALA A 137 -2.97 -2.07 -10.32
CA ALA A 137 -1.83 -2.78 -10.88
C ALA A 137 -0.69 -2.97 -9.87
N GLY A 138 -0.77 -2.34 -8.69
CA GLY A 138 0.24 -2.41 -7.64
C GLY A 138 1.34 -1.34 -7.75
N ASP A 139 1.20 -0.37 -8.65
CA ASP A 139 2.06 0.81 -8.65
C ASP A 139 1.63 1.77 -7.53
N SER A 140 2.62 2.46 -6.96
CA SER A 140 2.38 3.52 -6.01
C SER A 140 3.52 4.52 -5.99
N VAL A 141 3.17 5.77 -5.72
CA VAL A 141 4.11 6.89 -5.57
C VAL A 141 3.73 7.71 -4.34
N THR A 142 4.73 8.21 -3.61
CA THR A 142 4.50 8.98 -2.39
C THR A 142 4.83 10.46 -2.62
N GLU A 143 3.84 11.30 -2.42
CA GLU A 143 3.94 12.76 -2.36
C GLU A 143 4.19 13.16 -0.91
N PHE A 144 5.20 13.99 -0.64
CA PHE A 144 5.41 14.61 0.67
C PHE A 144 4.95 16.06 0.66
N ALA A 145 4.28 16.50 1.72
CA ALA A 145 3.90 17.90 1.85
C ALA A 145 5.13 18.80 2.02
N PRO A 146 5.08 20.10 1.65
CA PRO A 146 6.21 21.01 1.82
C PRO A 146 6.76 21.06 3.25
N ALA A 147 5.87 21.07 4.26
CA ALA A 147 6.26 21.05 5.66
C ALA A 147 6.97 19.73 6.05
N ALA A 148 6.53 18.60 5.49
CA ALA A 148 7.20 17.32 5.69
C ALA A 148 8.59 17.33 5.05
N LYS A 149 8.73 17.81 3.81
CA LYS A 149 10.03 17.94 3.13
C LYS A 149 11.00 18.84 3.89
N ALA A 150 10.51 19.91 4.53
CA ALA A 150 11.34 20.77 5.37
C ALA A 150 11.86 20.06 6.64
N ALA A 151 11.13 19.05 7.13
CA ALA A 151 11.51 18.24 8.29
C ALA A 151 12.31 16.98 7.92
N LEU A 152 12.23 16.52 6.66
CA LEU A 152 12.93 15.34 6.15
C LEU A 152 14.26 15.75 5.52
N GLU A 153 15.34 15.06 5.87
CA GLU A 153 16.65 15.27 5.23
C GLU A 153 16.68 14.70 3.79
N THR A 154 16.09 13.52 3.61
CA THR A 154 15.98 12.83 2.32
C THR A 154 14.62 12.16 2.21
N TRP A 155 14.05 12.05 1.00
CA TRP A 155 12.79 11.34 0.73
C TRP A 155 12.79 10.74 -0.68
N ASP A 156 11.82 9.88 -0.98
CA ASP A 156 11.55 9.39 -2.33
C ASP A 156 11.07 10.54 -3.23
N THR A 157 11.91 10.96 -4.18
CA THR A 157 11.67 12.10 -5.06
C THR A 157 10.84 11.77 -6.29
N ARG A 158 10.44 10.50 -6.52
CA ARG A 158 9.74 10.10 -7.76
C ARG A 158 8.55 11.02 -8.08
N PHE A 159 7.74 11.38 -7.08
CA PHE A 159 6.60 12.27 -7.30
C PHE A 159 7.00 13.65 -7.84
N ASP A 160 8.07 14.22 -7.29
CA ASP A 160 8.58 15.54 -7.62
C ASP A 160 9.25 15.54 -9.00
N ASP A 161 10.02 14.48 -9.29
CA ASP A 161 10.68 14.28 -10.57
C ASP A 161 9.66 14.10 -11.69
N ASP A 162 8.61 13.29 -11.46
CA ASP A 162 7.50 13.09 -12.39
C ASP A 162 6.72 14.40 -12.62
N TYR A 163 6.52 15.22 -11.58
CA TYR A 163 5.90 16.54 -11.70
C TYR A 163 6.78 17.50 -12.52
N ALA A 164 8.08 17.55 -12.26
CA ALA A 164 9.02 18.41 -12.98
C ALA A 164 9.10 18.04 -14.47
N ALA A 165 9.12 16.74 -14.78
CA ALA A 165 9.09 16.24 -16.16
C ALA A 165 7.80 16.62 -16.88
N TRP A 166 6.65 16.42 -16.23
CA TRP A 166 5.34 16.82 -16.76
C TRP A 166 5.27 18.34 -17.00
N PHE A 167 5.66 19.14 -16.00
CA PHE A 167 5.61 20.60 -16.09
C PHE A 167 6.49 21.13 -17.24
N SER A 168 7.66 20.52 -17.43
CA SER A 168 8.58 20.88 -18.53
C SER A 168 8.04 20.48 -19.92
N SER A 169 7.07 19.57 -19.98
CA SER A 169 6.43 19.15 -21.24
C SER A 169 5.25 20.05 -21.66
N LEU A 170 4.80 20.95 -20.78
CA LEU A 170 3.66 21.83 -21.06
C LEU A 170 3.99 22.84 -22.17
N PRO A 171 3.04 23.15 -23.06
CA PRO A 171 3.22 24.21 -24.03
C PRO A 171 3.44 25.55 -23.32
N PRO A 172 4.20 26.49 -23.91
CA PRO A 172 4.36 27.82 -23.34
C PRO A 172 2.98 28.49 -23.21
N PRO A 173 2.79 29.36 -22.20
CA PRO A 173 1.54 30.08 -22.04
C PRO A 173 1.23 30.87 -23.32
N PRO A 174 -0.05 30.98 -23.72
CA PRO A 174 -0.43 31.80 -24.86
C PRO A 174 0.14 33.22 -24.71
N VAL A 175 0.79 33.72 -25.77
CA VAL A 175 1.25 35.11 -25.81
C VAL A 175 0.01 35.99 -25.94
N GLU A 176 -0.40 36.65 -24.85
CA GLU A 176 -1.46 37.65 -24.94
C GLU A 176 -1.00 38.82 -25.82
N PRO A 177 -1.83 39.32 -26.75
CA PRO A 177 -1.44 40.44 -27.59
C PRO A 177 -1.18 41.68 -26.73
N ILE A 178 0.07 42.15 -26.74
CA ILE A 178 0.48 43.42 -26.13
C ILE A 178 -0.08 44.54 -27.03
N GLY A 179 -1.35 44.91 -26.89
CA GLY A 179 -1.92 45.99 -27.72
C GLY A 179 -3.43 45.98 -27.82
N GLY A 180 -4.11 46.43 -26.77
CA GLY A 180 -5.54 46.70 -26.78
C GLY A 180 -5.90 47.99 -26.04
N GLY A 181 -4.99 48.97 -26.01
CA GLY A 181 -5.23 50.30 -25.46
C GLY A 181 -5.15 51.33 -26.57
N LEU A 182 -6.31 51.69 -27.13
CA LEU A 182 -6.56 52.95 -27.82
C LEU A 182 -7.66 53.69 -27.06
#